data_AF-A0A3W4RN45-F1
#
_entry.id   AF-A0A3W4RN45-F1
#
_cell.length_a   1.000
_cell.length_b   1.000
_cell.length_c   1.000
_cell.angle_alpha   90.00
_cell.angle_beta   90.00
_cell.angle_gamma   90.00
#
_symmetry.space_group_name_H-M   'P 1'
#
loop_
_entity.id
_entity.type
_entity.pdbx_description
1 polymer ?
#
loop_
_entity_poly.entity_id
_entity_poly.type
_entity_poly.pdbx_seq_one_letter_code
_entity_poly.pdbx_strand_id
1 'polypeptide(L)' 'MNIIDDKFKRILFYLETRLHQDAVDMLVQLLHVREYKVGVEFMIDYIDDESIKLPDEINNELISLTKLLNIDR' A
#
# COMPACT_ATOMS: atom_id res chain seq x y z
N MET A 1 13.31 -12.03 6.74
CA MET A 1 12.22 -11.04 6.64
C MET A 1 11.95 -10.79 5.17
N ASN A 2 10.68 -10.80 4.73
CA ASN A 2 10.33 -10.51 3.33
C ASN A 2 10.21 -9.00 3.17
N ILE A 3 11.12 -8.39 2.40
CA ILE A 3 11.17 -6.94 2.20
C ILE A 3 9.88 -6.36 1.62
N ILE A 4 9.14 -7.14 0.82
CA ILE A 4 7.85 -6.71 0.24
C ILE A 4 6.77 -6.68 1.32
N ASP A 5 6.66 -7.73 2.15
CA ASP A 5 5.73 -7.76 3.29
C ASP A 5 5.94 -6.56 4.22
N ASP A 6 7.20 -6.31 4.60
CA ASP A 6 7.54 -5.31 5.61
C ASP A 6 7.18 -3.90 5.11
N LYS A 7 7.49 -3.62 3.84
CA LYS A 7 7.13 -2.34 3.20
C LYS A 7 5.63 -2.19 3.00
N PHE A 8 4.95 -3.24 2.54
CA PHE A 8 3.49 -3.23 2.35
C PHE A 8 2.77 -2.96 3.68
N LYS A 9 3.14 -3.67 4.75
CA LYS A 9 2.57 -3.49 6.09
C LYS A 9 2.78 -2.08 6.62
N ARG A 10 3.94 -1.46 6.34
CA ARG A 10 4.23 -0.09 6.78
C ARG A 10 3.30 0.93 6.12
N ILE A 11 3.07 0.80 4.81
CA ILE A 11 2.13 1.66 4.08
C ILE A 11 0.71 1.39 4.56
N LEU A 12 0.31 0.11 4.67
CA LEU A 12 -1.01 -0.29 5.18
C LEU A 12 -1.29 0.28 6.57
N PHE A 13 -0.36 0.14 7.52
CA PHE A 13 -0.51 0.66 8.88
C PHE A 13 -0.69 2.17 8.92
N TYR A 14 0.00 2.91 8.04
CA TYR A 14 -0.20 4.35 7.94
C TYR A 14 -1.60 4.68 7.41
N LEU A 15 -2.02 4.00 6.34
CA LEU A 15 -3.31 4.22 5.71
C LEU A 15 -4.48 3.77 6.58
N GLU A 16 -4.31 2.78 7.46
CA GLU A 16 -5.35 2.28 8.38
C GLU A 16 -6.01 3.38 9.21
N THR A 17 -5.24 4.42 9.57
CA THR A 17 -5.76 5.59 10.32
C THR A 17 -6.62 6.54 9.48
N ARG A 18 -6.73 6.31 8.17
CA ARG A 18 -7.32 7.20 7.16
C ARG A 18 -8.29 6.49 6.23
N LEU A 19 -8.17 5.17 6.11
CA LEU A 19 -8.99 4.31 5.28
C LEU A 19 -10.34 4.01 5.94
N HIS A 20 -11.36 3.78 5.11
CA HIS A 20 -12.56 3.05 5.54
C HIS A 20 -12.19 1.62 5.94
N GLN A 21 -12.87 1.08 6.96
CA GLN A 21 -12.58 -0.26 7.49
C GLN A 21 -12.60 -1.35 6.39
N ASP A 22 -13.53 -1.27 5.45
CA ASP A 22 -13.63 -2.23 4.33
C ASP A 22 -12.38 -2.22 3.43
N ALA A 23 -11.78 -1.04 3.22
CA ALA A 23 -10.58 -0.89 2.41
C ALA A 23 -9.34 -1.42 3.15
N VAL A 24 -9.28 -1.25 4.48
CA VAL A 24 -8.25 -1.86 5.33
C VAL A 24 -8.35 -3.38 5.27
N ASP A 25 -9.54 -3.93 5.48
CA ASP A 25 -9.76 -5.38 5.53
C ASP A 25 -9.38 -6.04 4.19
N MET A 26 -9.72 -5.40 3.07
CA MET A 26 -9.30 -5.87 1.74
C MET A 26 -7.78 -5.86 1.58
N LEU A 27 -7.10 -4.79 2.00
CA LEU A 27 -5.64 -4.71 1.91
C LEU A 27 -4.93 -5.73 2.83
N VAL A 28 -5.48 -6.00 4.01
CA VAL A 28 -5.01 -7.07 4.90
C VAL A 28 -5.19 -8.44 4.24
N GLN A 29 -6.32 -8.67 3.56
CA GLN A 29 -6.55 -9.91 2.84
C GLN A 29 -5.54 -10.09 1.70
N LEU A 30 -5.30 -9.05 0.89
CA LEU A 30 -4.31 -9.08 -0.20
C LEU A 30 -2.89 -9.34 0.31
N LEU A 31 -2.53 -8.78 1.47
CA LEU A 31 -1.30 -9.10 2.17
C LEU A 31 -1.21 -10.59 2.58
N HIS A 32 -2.29 -11.16 3.12
CA HIS A 32 -2.33 -12.57 3.51
C HIS A 32 -2.18 -13.53 2.32
N VAL A 33 -2.82 -13.23 1.19
CA VAL A 33 -2.70 -14.04 -0.04
C VAL A 33 -1.50 -13.69 -0.90
N ARG A 34 -0.69 -12.69 -0.48
CA ARG A 34 0.52 -12.22 -1.17
C ARG A 34 0.27 -11.63 -2.56
N GLU A 35 -0.93 -11.09 -2.78
CA GLU A 35 -1.32 -10.36 -3.98
C GLU A 35 -0.86 -8.90 -3.90
N TYR A 36 0.45 -8.69 -3.72
CA TYR A 36 1.00 -7.36 -3.45
C TYR A 36 0.80 -6.38 -4.60
N LYS A 37 0.83 -6.86 -5.84
CA LYS A 37 0.66 -5.99 -7.02
C LYS A 37 -0.73 -5.33 -6.98
N VAL A 38 -1.76 -6.14 -6.83
CA VAL A 38 -3.16 -5.68 -6.69
C VAL A 38 -3.30 -4.76 -5.48
N GLY A 39 -2.71 -5.13 -4.34
CA GLY A 39 -2.80 -4.31 -3.13
C GLY A 39 -2.14 -2.94 -3.27
N VAL A 40 -0.99 -2.86 -3.93
CA VAL A 40 -0.27 -1.60 -4.15
C VAL A 40 -0.97 -0.74 -5.20
N GLU A 41 -1.48 -1.33 -6.27
CA GLU A 41 -2.31 -0.62 -7.26
C GLU A 41 -3.52 0.03 -6.56
N PHE A 42 -4.24 -0.73 -5.74
CA PHE A 42 -5.35 -0.19 -4.96
C PHE A 42 -4.93 0.91 -3.97
N MET A 43 -3.81 0.75 -3.27
CA MET A 43 -3.32 1.79 -2.37
C MET A 43 -3.07 3.09 -3.12
N ILE A 44 -2.47 3.03 -4.32
CA ILE A 44 -2.21 4.23 -5.14
C ILE A 44 -3.53 4.86 -5.58
N ASP A 45 -4.45 4.07 -6.14
CA ASP A 45 -5.79 4.53 -6.53
C ASP A 45 -6.47 5.27 -5.37
N TYR A 46 -6.48 4.65 -4.19
CA TYR A 46 -7.12 5.21 -3.02
C TYR A 46 -6.46 6.52 -2.54
N ILE A 47 -5.12 6.57 -2.54
CA ILE A 47 -4.37 7.78 -2.16
C ILE A 47 -4.68 8.93 -3.10
N ASP A 48 -4.75 8.66 -4.40
CA ASP A 48 -5.07 9.64 -5.44
C ASP A 48 -6.53 10.13 -5.29
N ASP A 49 -7.48 9.20 -5.20
CA ASP A 49 -8.93 9.47 -5.11
C ASP A 49 -9.28 10.30 -3.86
N GLU A 50 -8.72 9.93 -2.71
CA GLU A 50 -8.97 10.62 -1.43
C GLU A 50 -8.02 11.80 -1.18
N SER A 51 -7.15 12.13 -2.14
CA SER A 51 -6.16 13.21 -2.04
C SER A 51 -5.30 13.14 -0.77
N ILE A 52 -4.90 11.92 -0.38
CA ILE A 52 -4.17 11.67 0.86
C ILE A 52 -2.72 12.15 0.73
N LYS A 53 -2.34 13.11 1.58
CA LYS A 53 -0.93 13.50 1.70
C LYS A 53 -0.13 12.46 2.48
N LEU A 54 0.79 11.78 1.80
CA LEU A 54 1.77 10.90 2.41
C LEU A 54 2.95 11.72 2.98
N PRO A 55 3.57 11.29 4.09
CA PRO A 55 4.85 11.82 4.54
C PRO A 55 5.94 11.22 3.66
N ASP A 56 7.10 11.88 3.60
CA ASP A 56 8.19 11.46 2.70
C ASP A 56 8.60 10.00 2.92
N GLU A 57 8.63 9.53 4.16
CA GLU A 57 8.98 8.14 4.48
C GLU A 57 8.00 7.14 3.83
N ILE A 58 6.69 7.31 3.98
CA ILE A 58 5.70 6.39 3.41
C ILE A 58 5.66 6.51 1.89
N ASN A 59 5.81 7.72 1.36
CA ASN A 59 5.88 7.95 -0.08
C ASN A 59 7.09 7.23 -0.70
N ASN A 60 8.26 7.32 -0.07
CA ASN A 60 9.46 6.61 -0.51
C ASN A 60 9.31 5.09 -0.42
N GLU A 61 8.60 4.60 0.59
CA GLU A 61 8.27 3.17 0.71
C GLU A 61 7.35 2.73 -0.44
N LEU A 62 6.31 3.52 -0.74
CA LEU A 62 5.38 3.24 -1.84
C LEU A 62 6.11 3.24 -3.20
N ILE A 63 6.92 4.25 -3.48
CA ILE A 63 7.76 4.32 -4.70
C ILE A 63 8.73 3.14 -4.78
N SER A 64 9.32 2.74 -3.64
CA SER A 64 10.19 1.56 -3.61
C SER A 64 9.41 0.29 -3.91
N LEU A 65 8.16 0.18 -3.45
CA LEU A 65 7.33 -0.99 -3.63
C LEU A 65 6.84 -1.14 -5.07
N THR A 66 6.43 -0.04 -5.72
CA THR A 66 6.03 -0.03 -7.14
C THR A 66 7.15 -0.52 -8.05
N LYS A 67 8.39 -0.08 -7.79
CA LYS A 67 9.59 -0.54 -8.51
C LYS A 67 9.86 -2.03 -8.31
N LEU A 68 9.74 -2.53 -7.08
CA LEU A 68 9.97 -3.95 -6.78
C LEU A 68 8.91 -4.87 -7.44
N LEU A 69 7.69 -4.36 -7.62
CA LEU A 69 6.56 -5.11 -8.15
C LEU A 69 6.35 -4.93 -9.66
N ASN A 70 7.17 -4.12 -10.33
CA ASN A 70 6.99 -3.75 -11.75
C ASN A 70 5.56 -3.25 -12.02
N ILE A 71 5.14 -2.23 -11.28
CA ILE A 71 3.87 -1.53 -11.47
C ILE A 71 4.14 -0.34 -12.38
N ASP A 72 3.65 -0.42 -13.61
CA ASP A 72 3.74 0.64 -14.63
C ASP A 72 2.68 1.70 -14.36
N ARG A 73 2.99 2.63 -13.46
CA ARG A 73 2.13 3.77 -13.13
C ARG A 73 2.96 5.02 -12.95
#